data_AF-A0A528M9K6-F1
#
_entry.id   AF-A0A528M9K6-F1
#
_cell.length_a   1.000
_cell.length_b   1.000
_cell.length_c   1.000
_cell.angle_alpha   90.00
_cell.angle_beta   90.00
_cell.angle_gamma   90.00
#
_symmetry.space_group_name_H-M   'P 1'
#
loop_
_entity.id
_entity.type
_entity.pdbx_description
1 polymer ?
#
loop_
_entity_poly.entity_id
_entity_poly.type
_entity_poly.pdbx_seq_one_letter_code
_entity_poly.pdbx_strand_id
1 'polypeptide(L)'
;MNELTISNDYYVEPDYNGSFQHGTIFHIARNKQGGSVSTGVAYFHVWKPVIHPEGYLPHHRLDCFIKYGELAPDPAWLARRLFETLIKHGYISEPVWLGWHRSEEIDGEERGSVFAWD
;
A
#
# COMPACT_ATOMS: atom_id res chain seq x y z
N MET A 1 13.69 -9.76 -0.85
CA MET A 1 12.36 -9.11 -0.93
C MET A 1 11.48 -9.75 0.11
N ASN A 2 10.97 -8.96 1.06
CA ASN A 2 10.04 -9.42 2.09
C ASN A 2 8.64 -8.99 1.65
N GLU A 3 8.02 -9.72 0.72
CA GLU A 3 6.60 -9.49 0.40
C GLU A 3 5.70 -10.12 1.47
N LEU A 4 4.52 -9.55 1.68
CA LEU A 4 3.47 -10.15 2.50
C LEU A 4 2.23 -10.41 1.65
N THR A 5 1.71 -11.62 1.74
CA THR A 5 0.45 -11.98 1.08
C THR A 5 -0.74 -11.35 1.81
N ILE A 6 -1.57 -10.59 1.07
CA ILE A 6 -2.84 -10.04 1.54
C ILE A 6 -3.97 -11.03 1.24
N SER A 7 -3.97 -11.59 0.03
CA SER A 7 -4.84 -12.70 -0.39
C SER A 7 -4.22 -13.43 -1.60
N ASN A 8 -4.93 -14.37 -2.21
CA ASN A 8 -4.42 -15.11 -3.37
C ASN A 8 -4.00 -14.19 -4.53
N ASP A 9 -4.72 -13.09 -4.71
CA ASP A 9 -4.56 -12.18 -5.86
C ASP A 9 -3.87 -10.88 -5.47
N TYR A 10 -3.53 -10.69 -4.19
CA TYR A 10 -2.91 -9.44 -3.72
C TYR A 10 -1.77 -9.69 -2.74
N TYR A 11 -0.69 -8.92 -2.90
CA TYR A 11 0.43 -8.91 -1.97
C TYR A 11 0.95 -7.47 -1.81
N VAL A 12 1.72 -7.24 -0.76
CA VAL A 12 2.33 -5.96 -0.45
C VAL A 12 3.83 -6.08 -0.40
N GLU A 13 4.51 -5.10 -0.98
CA GLU A 13 5.96 -4.92 -0.86
C GLU A 13 6.26 -3.64 -0.10
N PRO A 14 7.24 -3.68 0.83
CA PRO A 14 7.76 -2.48 1.48
C PRO A 14 8.60 -1.65 0.48
N ASP A 15 8.87 -0.40 0.85
CA ASP A 15 9.81 0.44 0.10
C ASP A 15 11.27 -0.05 0.20
N TYR A 16 12.19 0.74 -0.37
CA TYR A 16 13.62 0.42 -0.56
C TYR A 16 14.36 -0.01 0.72
N ASN A 17 13.87 0.31 1.93
CA ASN A 17 14.53 -0.07 3.18
C ASN A 17 13.99 -1.37 3.82
N GLY A 18 12.98 -2.01 3.21
CA GLY A 18 12.38 -3.25 3.72
C GLY A 18 11.47 -3.05 4.94
N SER A 19 11.27 -1.82 5.40
CA SER A 19 10.29 -1.45 6.42
C SER A 19 8.92 -1.22 5.79
N PHE A 20 7.87 -1.70 6.45
CA PHE A 20 6.49 -1.46 6.03
C PHE A 20 5.97 -0.10 6.51
N GLN A 21 6.81 0.93 6.46
CA GLN A 21 6.38 2.31 6.69
C GLN A 21 5.73 2.91 5.44
N HIS A 22 6.23 2.54 4.26
CA HIS A 22 5.65 2.83 2.97
C HIS A 22 5.74 1.60 2.09
N GLY A 23 4.94 1.55 1.03
CA GLY A 23 5.06 0.49 0.05
C GLY A 23 3.93 0.47 -0.95
N THR A 24 3.94 -0.57 -1.77
CA THR A 24 3.00 -0.76 -2.87
C THR A 24 2.25 -2.07 -2.69
N ILE A 25 0.94 -2.03 -2.93
CA ILE A 25 0.10 -3.21 -3.00
C ILE A 25 -0.07 -3.57 -4.47
N PHE A 26 0.15 -4.84 -4.80
CA PHE A 26 0.06 -5.36 -6.15
C PHE A 26 -1.10 -6.35 -6.26
N HIS A 27 -1.83 -6.25 -7.37
CA HIS A 27 -2.63 -7.35 -7.89
C HIS A 27 -1.71 -8.29 -8.69
N ILE A 28 -1.82 -9.60 -8.50
CA ILE A 28 -1.02 -10.60 -9.20
C ILE A 28 -1.89 -11.53 -10.05
N ALA A 29 -1.64 -11.56 -11.36
CA ALA A 29 -2.21 -12.54 -12.27
C ALA A 29 -1.16 -13.62 -12.57
N ARG A 30 -1.51 -14.89 -12.40
CA ARG A 30 -0.63 -16.03 -12.68
C ARG A 30 -1.14 -16.82 -13.87
N ASN A 31 -0.26 -17.11 -14.83
CA ASN A 31 -0.61 -17.93 -15.99
C ASN A 31 -0.39 -19.43 -15.69
N LYS A 32 -0.99 -20.30 -16.51
CA LYS A 32 -0.90 -21.76 -16.35
C LYS A 32 0.51 -22.33 -16.54
N GLN A 33 1.42 -21.55 -17.11
CA GLN A 33 2.81 -21.94 -17.40
C GLN A 33 3.78 -21.51 -16.28
N GLY A 34 3.27 -20.93 -15.19
CA GLY A 34 4.06 -20.52 -14.02
C GLY A 34 4.60 -19.09 -14.08
N GLY A 35 4.30 -18.33 -15.14
CA GLY A 35 4.60 -16.90 -15.22
C GLY A 35 3.58 -16.05 -14.45
N SER A 36 3.98 -14.85 -14.04
CA SER A 36 3.10 -13.90 -13.35
C SER A 36 3.31 -12.47 -13.81
N VAL A 37 2.24 -11.67 -13.73
CA VAL A 37 2.27 -10.22 -13.93
C VAL A 37 1.72 -9.56 -12.68
N SER A 38 2.46 -8.56 -12.18
CA SER A 38 2.10 -7.77 -11.01
C SER A 38 1.76 -6.36 -11.42
N THR A 39 0.57 -5.89 -11.04
CA THR A 39 0.10 -4.53 -11.31
C THR A 39 -0.07 -3.79 -9.99
N GLY A 40 0.62 -2.67 -9.81
CA GLY A 40 0.49 -1.87 -8.59
C GLY A 40 -0.89 -1.22 -8.54
N VAL A 41 -1.70 -1.56 -7.53
CA VAL A 41 -3.10 -1.11 -7.37
C VAL A 41 -3.30 -0.14 -6.22
N ALA A 42 -2.36 -0.05 -5.28
CA ALA A 42 -2.42 0.94 -4.21
C ALA A 42 -1.04 1.25 -3.65
N TYR A 43 -0.93 2.39 -2.99
CA TYR A 43 0.21 2.74 -2.13
C TYR A 43 -0.28 2.89 -0.70
N PHE A 44 0.59 2.66 0.26
CA PHE A 44 0.24 2.89 1.66
C PHE A 44 1.32 3.65 2.41
N HIS A 45 0.90 4.29 3.49
CA HIS A 45 1.78 4.97 4.42
C HIS A 45 1.35 4.71 5.87
N VAL A 46 2.28 4.23 6.68
CA VAL A 46 2.14 4.08 8.13
C VAL A 46 2.94 5.18 8.82
N TRP A 47 2.32 5.89 9.75
CA TRP A 47 2.98 6.92 10.53
C TRP A 47 2.35 7.09 11.91
N LYS A 48 3.05 7.80 12.80
CA LYS A 48 2.52 8.23 14.09
C LYS A 48 2.55 9.76 14.14
N PRO A 49 1.42 10.44 14.39
CA PRO A 49 1.44 11.88 14.59
C PRO A 49 2.32 12.24 15.78
N VAL A 50 3.27 13.16 15.58
CA VAL A 50 4.07 13.73 16.67
C VAL A 50 3.20 14.67 17.52
N ILE A 51 2.34 15.43 16.85
CA ILE A 51 1.32 16.28 17.45
C ILE A 51 -0.03 15.66 17.08
N HIS A 52 -0.78 15.21 18.07
CA HIS A 52 -2.09 14.63 17.84
C HIS A 52 -3.12 15.74 17.57
N PRO A 53 -4.01 15.57 16.56
CA PRO A 53 -5.15 16.46 16.41
C PRO A 53 -5.96 16.50 17.70
N GLU A 54 -6.53 17.67 18.02
CA GLU A 54 -7.33 17.85 19.23
C GLU A 54 -8.44 16.80 19.33
N GLY A 55 -8.55 16.15 20.48
CA GLY A 55 -9.53 15.09 20.73
C GLY A 55 -9.11 13.67 20.33
N TYR A 56 -7.91 13.45 19.78
CA TYR A 56 -7.39 12.11 19.47
C TYR A 56 -6.40 11.62 20.54
N LEU A 57 -6.55 10.36 20.96
CA LEU A 57 -5.54 9.66 21.76
C LEU A 57 -4.29 9.35 20.91
N PRO A 58 -3.12 9.08 21.52
CA PRO A 58 -1.96 8.59 20.79
C PRO A 58 -2.27 7.32 19.98
N HIS A 59 -2.08 7.37 18.67
CA HIS A 59 -2.42 6.29 17.73
C HIS A 59 -1.41 6.22 16.57
N HIS A 60 -1.34 5.06 15.90
CA HIS A 60 -0.76 4.98 14.56
C HIS A 60 -1.81 5.39 13.53
N ARG A 61 -1.35 5.78 12.35
CA ARG A 61 -2.20 6.00 11.19
C ARG A 61 -1.70 5.15 10.05
N LEU A 62 -2.63 4.47 9.40
CA LEU A 62 -2.40 3.76 8.15
C LEU A 62 -3.32 4.36 7.10
N ASP A 63 -2.74 5.05 6.13
CA ASP A 63 -3.47 5.55 4.96
C ASP A 63 -3.17 4.64 3.76
N CYS A 64 -4.23 4.13 3.13
CA CYS A 64 -4.16 3.37 1.88
C CYS A 64 -4.72 4.22 0.73
N PHE A 65 -3.93 4.42 -0.33
CA PHE A 65 -4.28 5.19 -1.52
C PHE A 65 -4.47 4.23 -2.69
N ILE A 66 -5.72 3.93 -2.99
CA ILE A 66 -6.11 2.95 -4.00
C ILE A 66 -6.18 3.65 -5.35
N LYS A 67 -5.43 3.14 -6.33
CA LYS A 67 -5.45 3.64 -7.70
C LYS A 67 -6.83 3.41 -8.32
N TYR A 68 -7.29 4.37 -9.10
CA TYR A 68 -8.46 4.17 -9.95
C TYR A 68 -8.15 3.12 -11.04
N GLY A 69 -8.94 2.05 -11.12
CA GLY A 69 -8.77 1.01 -12.13
C GLY A 69 -9.55 -0.27 -11.82
N GLU A 70 -9.76 -1.11 -12.83
CA GLU A 70 -10.58 -2.33 -12.72
C GLU A 70 -9.97 -3.43 -11.84
N LEU A 71 -8.64 -3.42 -11.68
CA LEU A 71 -7.92 -4.39 -10.86
C LEU A 71 -7.87 -4.00 -9.38
N ALA A 72 -8.28 -2.78 -9.03
CA ALA A 72 -8.35 -2.35 -7.66
C ALA A 72 -9.63 -2.87 -7.01
N PRO A 73 -9.55 -3.63 -5.90
CA PRO A 73 -10.73 -4.12 -5.20
C PRO A 73 -11.42 -2.98 -4.45
N ASP A 74 -12.47 -3.31 -3.70
CA ASP A 74 -13.10 -2.36 -2.79
C ASP A 74 -12.06 -1.72 -1.85
N PRO A 75 -11.98 -0.36 -1.79
CA PRO A 75 -10.98 0.33 -0.99
C PRO A 75 -10.98 -0.04 0.50
N ALA A 76 -12.16 -0.19 1.10
CA ALA A 76 -12.28 -0.50 2.52
C ALA A 76 -11.82 -1.94 2.79
N TRP A 77 -12.17 -2.88 1.91
CA TRP A 77 -11.67 -4.25 1.96
C TRP A 77 -10.14 -4.29 1.90
N LEU A 78 -9.52 -3.59 0.95
CA LEU A 78 -8.07 -3.61 0.78
C LEU A 78 -7.34 -3.03 1.99
N ALA A 79 -7.81 -1.88 2.49
CA ALA A 79 -7.22 -1.23 3.65
C ALA A 79 -7.32 -2.10 4.91
N ARG A 80 -8.46 -2.77 5.15
CA ARG A 80 -8.63 -3.69 6.28
C ARG A 80 -7.71 -4.90 6.18
N ARG A 81 -7.59 -5.49 4.99
CA ARG A 81 -6.69 -6.64 4.78
C ARG A 81 -5.22 -6.27 4.94
N LEU A 82 -4.83 -5.10 4.46
CA LEU A 82 -3.49 -4.57 4.71
C LEU A 82 -3.27 -4.38 6.23
N PHE A 83 -4.20 -3.73 6.93
CA PHE A 83 -4.10 -3.53 8.38
C PHE A 83 -3.93 -4.84 9.15
N GLU A 84 -4.81 -5.83 8.89
CA GLU A 84 -4.73 -7.17 9.48
C GLU A 84 -3.36 -7.83 9.24
N THR A 85 -2.84 -7.70 8.01
CA THR A 85 -1.53 -8.24 7.62
C THR A 85 -0.40 -7.55 8.39
N LEU A 86 -0.40 -6.23 8.47
CA LEU A 86 0.64 -5.47 9.17
C LEU A 86 0.61 -5.70 10.68
N ILE A 87 -0.58 -5.78 11.30
CA ILE A 87 -0.75 -6.12 12.72
C ILE A 87 -0.22 -7.52 12.99
N LYS A 88 -0.63 -8.51 12.19
CA LYS A 88 -0.22 -9.91 12.36
C LYS A 88 1.30 -10.08 12.33
N HIS A 89 1.98 -9.29 11.50
CA HIS A 89 3.43 -9.32 11.35
C HIS A 89 4.18 -8.32 12.28
N GLY A 90 3.45 -7.59 13.14
CA GLY A 90 4.04 -6.70 14.15
C GLY A 90 4.58 -5.37 13.60
N TYR A 91 4.21 -4.97 12.39
CA TYR A 91 4.66 -3.71 11.77
C TYR A 91 3.89 -2.49 12.25
N ILE A 92 2.66 -2.68 12.74
CA ILE A 92 1.81 -1.65 13.32
C ILE A 92 1.14 -2.21 14.59
N SER A 93 0.67 -1.34 15.48
CA SER A 93 -0.05 -1.74 16.69
C SER A 93 -1.22 -0.81 16.95
N GLU A 94 -2.29 -1.33 17.53
CA GLU A 94 -3.41 -0.50 17.98
C GLU A 94 -3.01 0.44 19.14
N PRO A 95 -3.70 1.58 19.30
CA PRO A 95 -4.83 2.07 18.47
C PRO A 95 -4.37 2.63 17.12
N VAL A 96 -5.21 2.46 16.08
CA VAL A 96 -4.92 2.89 14.70
C VAL A 96 -6.08 3.65 14.08
N TRP A 97 -5.78 4.77 13.41
CA TRP A 97 -6.68 5.37 12.43
C TRP A 97 -6.43 4.74 11.05
N LEU A 98 -7.40 3.98 10.55
CA LEU A 98 -7.33 3.35 9.23
C LEU A 98 -8.05 4.22 8.19
N GLY A 99 -7.27 4.90 7.35
CA GLY A 99 -7.76 5.70 6.23
C GLY A 99 -7.67 4.95 4.91
N TRP A 100 -8.66 5.10 4.04
CA TRP A 100 -8.62 4.64 2.66
C TRP A 100 -9.10 5.74 1.73
N HIS A 101 -8.41 5.89 0.61
CA HIS A 101 -8.60 6.98 -0.34
C HIS A 101 -8.61 6.43 -1.76
N ARG A 102 -9.40 7.03 -2.66
CA ARG A 102 -9.20 6.83 -4.10
C ARG A 102 -8.20 7.87 -4.59
N SER A 103 -7.20 7.43 -5.33
CA SER A 103 -6.17 8.28 -5.92
C SER A 103 -6.06 8.01 -7.42
N GLU A 104 -5.83 9.06 -8.18
CA GLU A 104 -5.57 9.01 -9.61
C GLU A 104 -4.37 9.91 -9.88
N GLU A 105 -3.45 9.43 -10.73
CA GLU A 105 -2.37 10.27 -11.22
C GLU A 105 -2.96 11.23 -12.25
N ILE A 106 -2.83 12.54 -12.01
CA ILE A 106 -3.38 13.56 -12.88
C ILE A 106 -2.41 13.87 -14.02
N ASP A 107 -1.13 14.04 -13.69
CA ASP A 107 -0.05 14.32 -14.64
C ASP A 107 1.31 14.05 -13.97
N GLY A 108 2.38 14.03 -14.76
CA GLY A 108 3.76 13.86 -14.30
C GLY A 108 4.75 14.62 -15.17
N GLU A 109 5.76 15.23 -14.53
CA GLU A 109 6.85 15.89 -15.24
C GLU A 109 8.17 15.22 -14.89
N GLU A 110 8.95 14.90 -15.91
CA GLU A 110 10.32 14.41 -15.74
C GLU A 110 11.23 15.52 -15.16
N ARG A 111 11.99 15.18 -14.11
CA ARG A 111 13.01 16.05 -13.50
C ARG A 111 14.34 15.28 -13.43
N GLY A 112 15.28 15.61 -14.32
CA GLY A 112 16.49 14.81 -14.57
C GLY A 112 16.25 13.74 -15.63
N SER A 113 17.21 12.85 -15.87
CA SER A 113 17.03 11.74 -16.83
C SER A 113 16.40 10.54 -16.14
N VAL A 114 15.06 10.54 -16.08
CA VAL A 114 14.24 9.47 -15.49
C VAL A 114 14.03 8.35 -16.50
N PHE A 115 13.87 8.71 -17.77
CA PHE A 115 13.72 7.74 -18.84
C PHE A 115 15.02 7.47 -19.58
N ALA A 116 15.25 6.20 -19.92
CA ALA A 116 16.37 5.75 -20.74
C ALA A 116 15.87 5.30 -22.13
N TRP A 117 14.96 6.09 -22.72
CA TRP A 117 14.56 5.91 -24.11
C TRP A 117 15.51 6.71 -25.01
N ASP A 118 15.76 6.20 -26.22
CA ASP A 118 16.59 6.85 -27.25
C ASP A 118 15.89 8.08 -27.87
#